data_AF-A0A444JES4-F1
#
_entry.id   AF-A0A444JES4-F1
#
_cell.length_a   1.000
_cell.length_b   1.000
_cell.length_c   1.000
_cell.angle_alpha   90.00
_cell.angle_beta   90.00
_cell.angle_gamma   90.00
#
_symmetry.space_group_name_H-M   'P 1'
#
loop_
_entity.id
_entity.type
_entity.pdbx_description
1 polymer ?
#
loop_
_entity_poly.entity_id
_entity_poly.type
_entity_poly.pdbx_seq_one_letter_code
_entity_poly.pdbx_strand_id
1 'polypeptide(L)'
;MTKVSPPKKGQHTSSRKGFFFEKTIAKTPVSYEKSSPIYSLLNGQRVGQIPIDEHKEIDKEELIGYRSTVAGLEWLLLLLVLLCTKLPWVHVPEPTLLYASMTAFAVFICVLHYMWRSHDGTRWKLSLNMWGITFFITAVVWETGSLSSPLLPLYFVIVLLAGTTLGTLSTLLGTLLVTACYLFLGAAETGFFLSGATVTFHAEHLSGPIIQLFLLWLLAYFVTLISKETDRTKDKIRQLSRTDQLTGLWNMKMLLIFMQREYQRILAKTGKFSVLMIDADSLKAVNDLYGHHAGTMLIVSISDTMRSELREEDMLARFGGDEFVAFLPDTTCQEAWKIAERMRIKIAQVPLNYEGHTLSITVSCGIACYPEHGQDLTQIMKMADKALYTSKGHGKNQCTIFKAPEAASSASPTPYGRKAEDPVE
;
A
#
# COMPACT_ATOMS: atom_id res chain seq x y z
N MET A 1 -67.55 37.97 -6.87
CA MET A 1 -66.50 38.20 -5.86
C MET A 1 -65.14 38.03 -6.55
N THR A 2 -64.71 39.05 -7.28
CA THR A 2 -63.74 40.12 -6.93
C THR A 2 -62.34 39.81 -7.48
N LYS A 3 -62.01 40.53 -8.56
CA LYS A 3 -60.66 40.81 -9.10
C LYS A 3 -59.73 41.35 -8.00
N VAL A 4 -58.40 41.27 -8.21
CA VAL A 4 -57.50 42.42 -8.43
C VAL A 4 -56.02 42.00 -8.37
N SER A 5 -55.27 42.56 -9.33
CA SER A 5 -53.83 42.53 -9.66
C SER A 5 -52.88 43.15 -8.59
N PRO A 6 -51.53 43.13 -8.78
CA PRO A 6 -50.51 43.16 -7.73
C PRO A 6 -50.02 44.59 -7.38
N PRO A 7 -49.13 44.78 -6.39
CA PRO A 7 -48.47 46.06 -6.19
C PRO A 7 -47.19 46.21 -7.04
N LYS A 8 -47.02 47.43 -7.54
CA LYS A 8 -45.94 47.97 -8.37
C LYS A 8 -44.74 48.47 -7.55
N LYS A 9 -43.59 48.50 -8.23
CA LYS A 9 -42.47 49.46 -8.21
C LYS A 9 -42.35 50.45 -7.04
N GLY A 10 -41.15 50.46 -6.44
CA GLY A 10 -40.50 51.65 -5.90
C GLY A 10 -39.15 51.87 -6.59
N GLN A 11 -39.03 52.93 -7.38
CA GLN A 11 -37.76 53.54 -7.78
C GLN A 11 -37.27 54.40 -6.61
N HIS A 12 -35.97 54.38 -6.31
CA HIS A 12 -35.27 55.58 -5.89
C HIS A 12 -33.85 55.60 -6.44
N THR A 13 -33.52 56.80 -6.88
CA THR A 13 -32.40 57.28 -7.68
C THR A 13 -31.18 57.66 -6.83
N SER A 14 -30.06 57.86 -7.52
CA SER A 14 -28.86 58.67 -7.16
C SER A 14 -27.58 57.83 -7.07
N SER A 15 -26.79 57.72 -8.14
CA SER A 15 -25.72 58.68 -8.53
C SER A 15 -24.57 58.79 -7.52
N ARG A 16 -23.47 58.07 -7.77
CA ARG A 16 -22.12 58.68 -7.81
C ARG A 16 -21.11 57.79 -8.53
N LYS A 17 -20.43 58.42 -9.48
CA LYS A 17 -19.25 57.94 -10.21
C LYS A 17 -18.11 57.58 -9.23
N GLY A 18 -17.35 56.54 -9.56
CA GLY A 18 -16.09 56.21 -8.89
C GLY A 18 -15.38 55.06 -9.60
N PHE A 19 -14.49 55.41 -10.52
CA PHE A 19 -13.35 54.63 -10.99
C PHE A 19 -12.80 53.69 -9.89
N PHE A 20 -12.58 52.40 -10.17
CA PHE A 20 -11.41 51.63 -9.68
C PHE A 20 -11.39 50.22 -10.29
N PHE A 21 -10.31 49.95 -11.05
CA PHE A 21 -9.75 48.66 -11.47
C PHE A 21 -10.55 47.38 -11.17
N GLU A 22 -11.04 46.75 -12.24
CA GLU A 22 -11.48 45.36 -12.26
C GLU A 22 -10.23 44.47 -12.02
N LYS A 23 -10.13 44.01 -10.77
CA LYS A 23 -9.02 43.22 -10.25
C LYS A 23 -9.12 41.83 -10.87
N THR A 24 -8.30 41.54 -11.88
CA THR A 24 -8.02 40.19 -12.36
C THR A 24 -7.67 39.33 -11.16
N ILE A 25 -8.58 38.44 -10.75
CA ILE A 25 -8.36 37.49 -9.66
C ILE A 25 -7.32 36.49 -10.17
N ALA A 26 -6.05 36.76 -9.89
CA ALA A 26 -4.99 35.78 -9.98
C ALA A 26 -5.39 34.60 -9.09
N LYS A 27 -5.63 33.43 -9.70
CA LYS A 27 -5.81 32.16 -8.98
C LYS A 27 -4.59 31.96 -8.08
N THR A 28 -4.84 31.92 -6.78
CA THR A 28 -3.84 31.63 -5.74
C THR A 28 -3.26 30.21 -5.92
N PRO A 29 -1.97 29.99 -5.57
CA PRO A 29 -1.22 28.76 -5.86
C PRO A 29 -1.66 27.51 -5.07
N VAL A 30 -2.77 27.58 -4.31
CA VAL A 30 -3.20 26.55 -3.36
C VAL A 30 -4.04 25.44 -4.01
N SER A 31 -4.54 25.61 -5.25
CA SER A 31 -5.39 24.59 -5.90
C SER A 31 -4.61 23.47 -6.60
N TYR A 32 -3.35 23.71 -6.96
CA TYR A 32 -2.57 22.80 -7.80
C TYR A 32 -2.12 21.53 -7.08
N GLU A 33 -1.66 21.67 -5.83
CA GLU A 33 -1.14 20.53 -5.06
C GLU A 33 -2.18 19.43 -4.84
N LYS A 34 -3.47 19.77 -4.76
CA LYS A 34 -4.54 18.76 -4.59
C LYS A 34 -4.96 18.05 -5.89
N SER A 35 -4.63 18.61 -7.06
CA SER A 35 -4.97 18.02 -8.36
C SER A 35 -3.80 17.29 -9.03
N SER A 36 -2.59 17.40 -8.46
CA SER A 36 -1.40 16.72 -8.96
C SER A 36 -1.48 15.21 -8.68
N PRO A 37 -1.43 14.36 -9.71
CA PRO A 37 -1.42 12.89 -9.55
C PRO A 37 -0.23 12.43 -8.69
N ILE A 38 0.93 13.09 -8.87
CA ILE A 38 2.12 12.86 -8.07
C ILE A 38 1.89 13.19 -6.60
N TYR A 39 1.18 14.28 -6.29
CA TYR A 39 0.92 14.64 -4.89
C TYR A 39 -0.01 13.63 -4.21
N SER A 40 -1.00 13.10 -4.94
CA SER A 40 -1.85 12.00 -4.45
C SER A 40 -1.05 10.72 -4.22
N LEU A 41 -0.11 10.39 -5.09
CA LEU A 41 0.69 9.17 -4.99
C LEU A 41 1.78 9.27 -3.91
N LEU A 42 2.37 10.45 -3.73
CA LEU A 42 3.39 10.67 -2.72
C LEU A 42 2.78 10.89 -1.33
N ASN A 43 1.52 11.36 -1.22
CA ASN A 43 0.84 11.65 0.05
C ASN A 43 1.72 12.41 1.07
N GLY A 44 2.56 13.33 0.57
CA GLY A 44 3.54 14.08 1.38
C GLY A 44 4.86 13.37 1.71
N GLN A 45 5.05 12.11 1.31
CA GLN A 45 6.29 11.35 1.47
C GLN A 45 7.31 11.67 0.38
N ARG A 46 8.61 11.57 0.71
CA ARG A 46 9.69 11.62 -0.29
C ARG A 46 9.72 10.30 -1.06
N VAL A 47 10.03 10.32 -2.36
CA VAL A 47 10.16 9.12 -3.21
C VAL A 47 11.13 8.11 -2.59
N GLY A 48 12.21 8.57 -1.95
CA GLY A 48 13.16 7.70 -1.24
C GLY A 48 12.71 7.19 0.13
N GLN A 49 11.59 7.69 0.66
CA GLN A 49 10.96 7.22 1.90
C GLN A 49 9.76 6.31 1.65
N ILE A 50 9.29 6.20 0.40
CA ILE A 50 8.36 5.13 0.04
C ILE A 50 9.12 3.84 0.35
N PRO A 51 8.71 3.04 1.34
CA PRO A 51 9.32 1.76 1.58
C PRO A 51 8.86 0.89 0.41
N ILE A 52 9.59 0.94 -0.70
CA ILE A 52 9.36 0.04 -1.83
C ILE A 52 9.96 -1.33 -1.52
N ASP A 53 9.74 -1.78 -0.30
CA ASP A 53 9.75 -3.16 0.08
C ASP A 53 8.28 -3.56 0.07
N GLU A 54 7.75 -3.84 -1.12
CA GLU A 54 6.39 -4.33 -1.36
C GLU A 54 6.02 -5.42 -0.36
N HIS A 55 7.01 -6.26 -0.02
CA HIS A 55 6.89 -7.32 0.96
C HIS A 55 6.54 -6.77 2.34
N LYS A 56 7.12 -5.65 2.80
CA LYS A 56 6.85 -5.11 4.15
C LYS A 56 5.51 -4.40 4.29
N GLU A 57 5.05 -3.65 3.29
CA GLU A 57 3.74 -2.97 3.37
C GLU A 57 2.59 -3.96 3.21
N ILE A 58 2.69 -4.90 2.28
CA ILE A 58 1.71 -5.98 2.13
C ILE A 58 1.71 -6.89 3.36
N ASP A 59 2.88 -7.25 3.91
CA ASP A 59 2.95 -8.00 5.16
C ASP A 59 2.25 -7.25 6.29
N LYS A 60 2.36 -5.91 6.37
CA LYS A 60 1.69 -5.11 7.41
C LYS A 60 0.17 -5.11 7.24
N GLU A 61 -0.34 -4.91 6.03
CA GLU A 61 -1.79 -4.96 5.77
C GLU A 61 -2.36 -6.36 5.99
N GLU A 62 -1.65 -7.40 5.55
CA GLU A 62 -1.99 -8.80 5.83
C GLU A 62 -2.03 -9.06 7.34
N LEU A 63 -1.00 -8.63 8.10
CA LEU A 63 -0.94 -8.80 9.56
C LEU A 63 -2.07 -8.07 10.30
N ILE A 64 -2.51 -6.90 9.81
CA ILE A 64 -3.65 -6.17 10.38
C ILE A 64 -4.95 -6.95 10.15
N GLY A 65 -5.15 -7.48 8.93
CA GLY A 65 -6.29 -8.34 8.60
C GLY A 65 -6.31 -9.62 9.43
N TYR A 66 -5.16 -10.28 9.60
CA TYR A 66 -5.05 -11.49 10.40
C TYR A 66 -5.38 -11.27 11.88
N ARG A 67 -5.01 -10.12 12.46
CA ARG A 67 -5.31 -9.83 13.87
C ARG A 67 -6.81 -9.84 14.16
N SER A 68 -7.64 -9.29 13.26
CA SER A 68 -9.10 -9.29 13.48
C SER A 68 -9.70 -10.69 13.35
N THR A 69 -9.16 -11.52 12.45
CA THR A 69 -9.59 -12.91 12.27
C THR A 69 -9.18 -13.78 13.47
N VAL A 70 -7.95 -13.62 13.96
CA VAL A 70 -7.42 -14.32 15.14
C VAL A 70 -8.27 -14.01 16.38
N ALA A 71 -8.55 -12.74 16.65
CA ALA A 71 -9.39 -12.35 17.79
C ALA A 71 -10.79 -12.97 17.70
N GLY A 72 -11.41 -12.98 16.51
CA GLY A 72 -12.70 -13.62 16.29
C GLY A 72 -12.68 -15.12 16.57
N LEU A 73 -11.60 -15.82 16.17
CA LEU A 73 -11.42 -17.24 16.43
C LEU A 73 -11.16 -17.56 17.91
N GLU A 74 -10.44 -16.70 18.63
CA GLU A 74 -10.22 -16.86 20.08
C GLU A 74 -11.52 -16.74 20.88
N TRP A 75 -12.37 -15.77 20.53
CA TRP A 75 -13.71 -15.66 21.14
C TRP A 75 -14.62 -16.84 20.79
N LEU A 76 -14.55 -17.31 19.54
CA LEU A 76 -15.28 -18.50 19.12
C LEU A 76 -14.80 -19.75 19.87
N LEU A 77 -13.50 -19.87 20.13
CA LEU A 77 -12.92 -20.96 20.91
C LEU A 77 -13.44 -20.93 22.36
N LEU A 78 -13.49 -19.76 23.00
CA LEU A 78 -14.10 -19.60 24.34
C LEU A 78 -15.56 -20.04 24.36
N LEU A 79 -16.34 -19.59 23.38
CA LEU A 79 -17.75 -19.97 23.23
C LEU A 79 -17.91 -21.48 23.03
N LEU A 80 -17.06 -22.08 22.19
CA LEU A 80 -17.09 -23.51 21.90
C LEU A 80 -16.78 -24.33 23.16
N VAL A 81 -15.73 -23.98 23.91
CA VAL A 81 -15.41 -24.62 25.19
C VAL A 81 -16.58 -24.49 26.16
N LEU A 82 -17.16 -23.28 26.29
CA LEU A 82 -18.34 -23.06 27.13
C LEU A 82 -19.50 -23.98 26.76
N LEU A 83 -19.80 -24.10 25.46
CA LEU A 83 -20.87 -24.96 24.96
C LEU A 83 -20.59 -26.43 25.26
N CYS A 84 -19.34 -26.88 25.03
CA CYS A 84 -18.95 -28.26 25.26
C CYS A 84 -19.08 -28.68 26.74
N THR A 85 -18.84 -27.77 27.69
CA THR A 85 -19.05 -28.07 29.13
C THR A 85 -20.51 -28.32 29.50
N LYS A 86 -21.47 -27.96 28.64
CA LYS A 86 -22.90 -28.24 28.85
C LYS A 86 -23.31 -29.60 28.30
N LEU A 87 -22.41 -30.32 27.63
CA LEU A 87 -22.72 -31.63 27.07
C LEU A 87 -22.64 -32.72 28.16
N PRO A 88 -23.58 -33.68 28.17
CA PRO A 88 -23.71 -34.65 29.26
C PRO A 88 -22.55 -35.66 29.37
N TRP A 89 -21.73 -35.80 28.33
CA TRP A 89 -20.56 -36.69 28.30
C TRP A 89 -19.23 -36.01 28.62
N VAL A 90 -19.23 -34.70 28.92
CA VAL A 90 -18.02 -33.98 29.35
C VAL A 90 -18.03 -33.88 30.86
N HIS A 91 -17.22 -34.71 31.52
CA HIS A 91 -17.07 -34.66 32.97
C HIS A 91 -15.99 -33.62 33.33
N VAL A 92 -16.36 -32.66 34.17
CA VAL A 92 -15.45 -31.64 34.70
C VAL A 92 -15.36 -31.85 36.20
N PRO A 93 -14.26 -32.41 36.72
CA PRO A 93 -14.09 -32.68 38.15
C PRO A 93 -14.12 -31.39 38.98
N GLU A 94 -13.48 -30.33 38.48
CA GLU A 94 -13.40 -29.02 39.15
C GLU A 94 -13.89 -27.88 38.23
N PRO A 95 -15.20 -27.59 38.22
CA PRO A 95 -15.75 -26.52 37.37
C PRO A 95 -15.18 -25.14 37.66
N THR A 96 -14.77 -24.89 38.90
CA THR A 96 -14.20 -23.60 39.35
C THR A 96 -12.88 -23.28 38.65
N LEU A 97 -12.00 -24.28 38.50
CA LEU A 97 -10.69 -24.11 37.87
C LEU A 97 -10.85 -23.89 36.36
N LEU A 98 -11.78 -24.59 35.73
CA LEU A 98 -12.10 -24.40 34.32
C LEU A 98 -12.62 -22.97 34.02
N TYR A 99 -13.60 -22.48 34.79
CA TYR A 99 -14.10 -21.11 34.61
C TYR A 99 -13.03 -20.05 34.91
N ALA A 100 -12.10 -20.32 35.84
CA ALA A 100 -10.95 -19.45 36.08
C ALA A 100 -10.01 -19.40 34.86
N SER A 101 -9.68 -20.54 34.24
CA SER A 101 -8.87 -20.58 33.02
C SER A 101 -9.56 -19.89 31.83
N MET A 102 -10.88 -20.04 31.68
CA MET A 102 -11.66 -19.30 30.66
C MET A 102 -11.64 -17.80 30.89
N THR A 103 -11.78 -17.36 32.15
CA THR A 103 -11.73 -15.94 32.51
C THR A 103 -10.33 -15.37 32.27
N ALA A 104 -9.28 -16.10 32.65
CA ALA A 104 -7.89 -15.70 32.39
C ALA A 104 -7.62 -15.57 30.88
N PHE A 105 -8.11 -16.50 30.07
CA PHE A 105 -7.97 -16.42 28.62
C PHE A 105 -8.77 -15.26 28.01
N ALA A 106 -9.99 -14.98 28.48
CA ALA A 106 -10.75 -13.80 28.07
C ALA A 106 -10.02 -12.48 28.41
N VAL A 107 -9.42 -12.39 29.60
CA VAL A 107 -8.57 -11.25 29.99
C VAL A 107 -7.35 -11.16 29.08
N PHE A 108 -6.69 -12.27 28.76
CA PHE A 108 -5.57 -12.32 27.82
C PHE A 108 -5.95 -11.76 26.43
N ILE A 109 -7.08 -12.18 25.87
CA ILE A 109 -7.59 -11.67 24.58
C ILE A 109 -7.81 -10.15 24.67
N CYS A 110 -8.47 -9.68 25.74
CA CYS A 110 -8.72 -8.26 25.98
C CYS A 110 -7.44 -7.43 26.09
N VAL A 111 -6.48 -7.89 26.87
CA VAL A 111 -5.19 -7.22 27.06
C VAL A 111 -4.44 -7.15 25.74
N LEU A 112 -4.35 -8.25 25.00
CA LEU A 112 -3.52 -8.33 23.81
C LEU A 112 -4.13 -7.57 22.62
N HIS A 113 -5.45 -7.65 22.43
CA HIS A 113 -6.11 -7.07 21.25
C HIS A 113 -6.62 -5.64 21.48
N TYR A 114 -7.00 -5.27 22.71
CA TYR A 114 -7.62 -3.97 23.00
C TYR A 114 -6.71 -3.04 23.80
N MET A 115 -5.97 -3.54 24.78
CA MET A 115 -5.08 -2.72 25.62
C MET A 115 -3.68 -2.56 25.02
N TRP A 116 -3.12 -3.61 24.43
CA TRP A 116 -1.80 -3.62 23.80
C TRP A 116 -1.87 -3.16 22.34
N ARG A 117 -2.58 -2.05 22.11
CA ARG A 117 -2.74 -1.40 20.79
C ARG A 117 -1.48 -0.60 20.39
N SER A 118 -0.28 -1.08 20.70
CA SER A 118 0.93 -0.47 20.15
C SER A 118 0.97 -0.72 18.65
N HIS A 119 1.28 0.33 17.88
CA HIS A 119 1.17 0.41 16.41
C HIS A 119 2.07 -0.55 15.62
N ASP A 120 2.85 -1.39 16.30
CA ASP A 120 3.74 -2.33 15.64
C ASP A 120 3.04 -3.68 15.43
N GLY A 121 2.58 -3.88 14.20
CA GLY A 121 2.14 -5.18 13.65
C GLY A 121 3.32 -6.12 13.50
N THR A 122 3.82 -6.63 14.62
CA THR A 122 5.02 -7.46 14.68
C THR A 122 4.63 -8.94 14.81
N ARG A 123 5.29 -9.80 14.03
CA ARG A 123 5.04 -11.25 13.98
C ARG A 123 5.13 -11.93 15.35
N TRP A 124 5.94 -11.41 16.29
CA TRP A 124 6.06 -11.95 17.64
C TRP A 124 4.76 -11.88 18.45
N LYS A 125 3.92 -10.84 18.25
CA LYS A 125 2.63 -10.72 18.94
C LYS A 125 1.67 -11.83 18.51
N LEU A 126 1.67 -12.18 17.22
CA LEU A 126 0.88 -13.31 16.70
C LEU A 126 1.41 -14.64 17.25
N SER A 127 2.72 -14.81 17.38
CA SER A 127 3.29 -16.00 18.03
C SER A 127 2.85 -16.12 19.49
N LEU A 128 2.79 -14.99 20.21
CA LEU A 128 2.31 -14.96 21.61
C LEU A 128 0.83 -15.34 21.71
N ASN A 129 -0.01 -14.96 20.74
CA ASN A 129 -1.40 -15.46 20.64
C ASN A 129 -1.45 -16.98 20.49
N MET A 130 -0.66 -17.55 19.57
CA MET A 130 -0.63 -19.01 19.39
C MET A 130 -0.24 -19.74 20.67
N TRP A 131 0.72 -19.20 21.41
CA TRP A 131 1.13 -19.76 22.70
C TRP A 131 -0.01 -19.65 23.72
N GLY A 132 -0.67 -18.48 23.82
CA GLY A 132 -1.83 -18.29 24.69
C GLY A 132 -2.97 -19.29 24.41
N ILE A 133 -3.32 -19.47 23.13
CA ILE A 133 -4.31 -20.46 22.69
C ILE A 133 -3.86 -21.88 23.06
N THR A 134 -2.58 -22.22 22.86
CA THR A 134 -2.03 -23.55 23.18
C THR A 134 -2.13 -23.85 24.66
N PHE A 135 -1.73 -22.91 25.52
CA PHE A 135 -1.82 -23.09 26.97
C PHE A 135 -3.26 -23.16 27.44
N PHE A 136 -4.16 -22.34 26.89
CA PHE A 136 -5.59 -22.40 27.20
C PHE A 136 -6.20 -23.76 26.85
N ILE A 137 -5.98 -24.27 25.63
CA ILE A 137 -6.47 -25.59 25.23
C ILE A 137 -5.88 -26.68 26.13
N THR A 138 -4.59 -26.59 26.45
CA THR A 138 -3.93 -27.54 27.36
C THR A 138 -4.57 -27.56 28.74
N ALA A 139 -4.89 -26.39 29.31
CA ALA A 139 -5.59 -26.30 30.58
C ALA A 139 -7.01 -26.90 30.49
N VAL A 140 -7.77 -26.58 29.44
CA VAL A 140 -9.12 -27.14 29.25
C VAL A 140 -9.09 -28.66 29.11
N VAL A 141 -8.15 -29.20 28.34
CA VAL A 141 -7.99 -30.65 28.14
C VAL A 141 -7.60 -31.34 29.45
N TRP A 142 -6.70 -30.72 30.24
CA TRP A 142 -6.34 -31.21 31.56
C TRP A 142 -7.56 -31.34 32.49
N GLU A 143 -8.37 -30.28 32.59
CA GLU A 143 -9.58 -30.25 33.44
C GLU A 143 -10.72 -31.16 32.95
N THR A 144 -10.65 -31.66 31.72
CA THR A 144 -11.72 -32.48 31.10
C THR A 144 -11.33 -33.94 30.89
N GLY A 145 -10.27 -34.40 31.58
CA GLY A 145 -9.85 -35.80 31.58
C GLY A 145 -8.61 -36.12 30.74
N SER A 146 -7.69 -35.16 30.58
CA SER A 146 -6.35 -35.36 29.96
C SER A 146 -6.42 -36.04 28.59
N LEU A 147 -5.75 -37.18 28.37
CA LEU A 147 -5.71 -37.88 27.08
C LEU A 147 -7.03 -38.56 26.69
N SER A 148 -7.98 -38.64 27.62
CA SER A 148 -9.34 -39.13 27.35
C SER A 148 -10.34 -38.00 27.06
N SER A 149 -9.88 -36.73 27.07
CA SER A 149 -10.76 -35.58 26.87
C SER A 149 -11.33 -35.54 25.44
N PRO A 150 -12.65 -35.35 25.28
CA PRO A 150 -13.27 -35.17 23.96
C PRO A 150 -12.85 -33.86 23.28
N LEU A 151 -12.17 -32.96 23.99
CA LEU A 151 -11.73 -31.65 23.51
C LEU A 151 -10.31 -31.63 22.94
N LEU A 152 -9.61 -32.77 22.96
CA LEU A 152 -8.28 -32.88 22.35
C LEU A 152 -8.23 -32.38 20.88
N PRO A 153 -9.24 -32.60 20.01
CA PRO A 153 -9.20 -32.09 18.62
C PRO A 153 -9.11 -30.56 18.49
N LEU A 154 -9.35 -29.79 19.57
CA LEU A 154 -9.19 -28.33 19.55
C LEU A 154 -7.76 -27.91 19.21
N TYR A 155 -6.75 -28.75 19.46
CA TYR A 155 -5.37 -28.51 19.04
C TYR A 155 -5.20 -28.36 17.52
N PHE A 156 -6.09 -28.92 16.70
CA PHE A 156 -6.08 -28.74 15.25
C PHE A 156 -6.30 -27.28 14.86
N VAL A 157 -7.07 -26.52 15.65
CA VAL A 157 -7.30 -25.09 15.42
C VAL A 157 -5.99 -24.31 15.47
N ILE A 158 -5.04 -24.69 16.33
CA ILE A 158 -3.74 -24.03 16.46
C ILE A 158 -2.91 -24.21 15.19
N VAL A 159 -2.89 -25.44 14.65
CA VAL A 159 -2.14 -25.75 13.42
C VAL A 159 -2.74 -25.02 12.23
N LEU A 160 -4.08 -25.02 12.12
CA LEU A 160 -4.80 -24.26 11.09
C LEU A 160 -4.51 -22.75 11.17
N LEU A 161 -4.54 -22.20 12.39
CA LEU A 161 -4.33 -20.78 12.61
C LEU A 161 -2.88 -20.37 12.37
N ALA A 162 -1.92 -21.16 12.85
CA ALA A 162 -0.49 -20.91 12.63
C ALA A 162 -0.12 -20.95 11.14
N GLY A 163 -0.67 -21.89 10.38
CA GLY A 163 -0.40 -22.02 8.95
C GLY A 163 -1.03 -20.96 8.09
N THR A 164 -2.21 -20.46 8.47
CA THR A 164 -2.88 -19.39 7.74
C THR A 164 -2.29 -18.00 8.04
N THR A 165 -1.67 -17.81 9.21
CA THR A 165 -1.27 -16.46 9.69
C THR A 165 0.24 -16.20 9.79
N LEU A 166 1.04 -17.21 10.14
CA LEU A 166 2.44 -17.03 10.58
C LEU A 166 3.46 -17.79 9.73
N GLY A 167 2.99 -18.50 8.71
CA GLY A 167 3.82 -19.23 7.74
C GLY A 167 4.36 -20.57 8.25
N THR A 168 5.17 -21.21 7.39
CA THR A 168 5.60 -22.61 7.57
C THR A 168 6.38 -22.85 8.86
N LEU A 169 7.37 -22.00 9.18
CA LEU A 169 8.23 -22.19 10.37
C LEU A 169 7.42 -22.14 11.66
N SER A 170 6.52 -21.15 11.77
CA SER A 170 5.69 -20.97 12.96
C SER A 170 4.67 -22.10 13.12
N THR A 171 4.17 -22.65 12.01
CA THR A 171 3.29 -23.83 12.02
C THR A 171 4.02 -25.06 12.56
N LEU A 172 5.27 -25.28 12.14
CA LEU A 172 6.09 -26.39 12.63
C LEU A 172 6.42 -26.22 14.12
N LEU A 173 6.82 -25.02 14.54
CA LEU A 173 7.08 -24.72 15.95
C LEU A 173 5.82 -24.87 16.82
N GLY A 174 4.67 -24.40 16.34
CA GLY A 174 3.39 -24.58 17.01
C GLY A 174 2.98 -26.05 17.13
N THR A 175 3.15 -26.83 16.05
CA THR A 175 2.86 -28.28 16.06
C THR A 175 3.78 -29.04 17.01
N LEU A 176 5.05 -28.64 17.09
CA LEU A 176 6.01 -29.20 18.04
C LEU A 176 5.66 -28.85 19.49
N LEU A 177 5.23 -27.60 19.74
CA LEU A 177 4.74 -27.17 21.05
C LEU A 177 3.50 -27.98 21.47
N VAL A 178 2.53 -28.15 20.56
CA VAL A 178 1.34 -28.99 20.81
C VAL A 178 1.75 -30.43 21.12
N THR A 179 2.69 -31.00 20.36
CA THR A 179 3.20 -32.36 20.60
C THR A 179 3.85 -32.45 21.99
N ALA A 180 4.60 -31.43 22.42
CA ALA A 180 5.18 -31.37 23.76
C ALA A 180 4.10 -31.30 24.87
N CYS A 181 3.04 -30.51 24.68
CA CYS A 181 1.89 -30.49 25.58
C CYS A 181 1.21 -31.87 25.64
N TYR A 182 1.08 -32.54 24.50
CA TYR A 182 0.50 -33.88 24.42
C TYR A 182 1.30 -34.93 25.22
N LEU A 183 2.63 -34.90 25.07
CA LEU A 183 3.53 -35.77 25.83
C LEU A 183 3.51 -35.45 27.32
N PHE A 184 3.41 -34.17 27.68
CA PHE A 184 3.28 -33.72 29.07
C PHE A 184 1.99 -34.26 29.72
N LEU A 185 0.85 -34.19 29.03
CA LEU A 185 -0.42 -34.75 29.51
C LEU A 185 -0.32 -36.26 29.75
N GLY A 186 0.26 -37.01 28.81
CA GLY A 186 0.45 -38.45 28.97
C GLY A 186 1.42 -38.84 30.09
N ALA A 187 2.50 -38.09 30.25
CA ALA A 187 3.46 -38.30 31.34
C ALA A 187 2.84 -37.98 32.72
N ALA A 188 1.98 -36.96 32.79
CA ALA A 188 1.26 -36.64 34.02
C ALA A 188 0.23 -37.71 34.41
N GLU A 189 -0.54 -38.21 33.44
CA GLU A 189 -1.57 -39.23 33.65
C GLU A 189 -0.97 -40.57 34.13
N THR A 190 0.23 -40.90 33.66
CA THR A 190 0.97 -42.11 34.09
C THR A 190 1.71 -41.93 35.41
N GLY A 191 1.63 -40.77 36.06
CA GLY A 191 2.32 -40.49 37.32
C GLY A 191 3.85 -40.48 37.20
N PHE A 192 4.38 -40.34 35.98
CA PHE A 192 5.82 -40.35 35.67
C PHE A 192 6.58 -39.30 36.50
N PHE A 193 6.01 -38.11 36.62
CA PHE A 193 6.63 -36.99 37.33
C PHE A 193 6.65 -37.15 38.87
N LEU A 194 5.75 -37.95 39.43
CA LEU A 194 5.58 -38.09 40.88
C LEU A 194 6.25 -39.34 41.46
N SER A 195 6.27 -40.43 40.69
CA SER A 195 6.64 -41.76 41.22
C SER A 195 7.96 -42.31 40.69
N GLY A 196 8.52 -41.75 39.60
CA GLY A 196 9.73 -42.29 38.94
C GLY A 196 9.58 -43.76 38.49
N ALA A 197 8.37 -44.32 38.52
CA ALA A 197 8.10 -45.72 38.29
C ALA A 197 8.05 -46.04 36.79
N THR A 198 8.33 -47.30 36.47
CA THR A 198 8.26 -47.85 35.11
C THR A 198 6.88 -47.64 34.52
N VAL A 199 6.83 -46.93 33.39
CA VAL A 199 5.60 -46.62 32.68
C VAL A 199 4.97 -47.92 32.16
N THR A 200 3.84 -48.32 32.74
CA THR A 200 3.05 -49.46 32.22
C THR A 200 1.97 -48.90 31.31
N PHE A 201 2.19 -48.99 30.00
CA PHE A 201 1.22 -48.56 29.01
C PHE A 201 0.19 -49.66 28.78
N HIS A 202 -1.06 -49.46 29.22
CA HIS A 202 -2.17 -50.30 28.75
C HIS A 202 -2.48 -49.93 27.30
N ALA A 203 -2.21 -50.86 26.37
CA ALA A 203 -2.29 -50.63 24.92
C ALA A 203 -3.66 -50.11 24.44
N GLU A 204 -4.73 -50.39 25.19
CA GLU A 204 -6.12 -50.04 24.87
C GLU A 204 -6.37 -48.52 24.90
N HIS A 205 -5.68 -47.78 25.77
CA HIS A 205 -5.85 -46.32 25.91
C HIS A 205 -4.88 -45.50 25.04
N LEU A 206 -3.89 -46.13 24.41
CA LEU A 206 -2.85 -45.45 23.64
C LEU A 206 -3.25 -45.20 22.18
N SER A 207 -4.16 -46.00 21.64
CA SER A 207 -4.50 -46.00 20.21
C SER A 207 -5.13 -44.67 19.74
N GLY A 208 -6.14 -44.16 20.46
CA GLY A 208 -6.80 -42.88 20.14
C GLY A 208 -5.84 -41.69 20.13
N PRO A 209 -5.07 -41.48 21.22
CA PRO A 209 -4.14 -40.37 21.29
C PRO A 209 -3.02 -40.41 20.23
N ILE A 210 -2.50 -41.60 19.92
CA ILE A 210 -1.51 -41.79 18.84
C ILE A 210 -2.11 -41.45 17.47
N ILE A 211 -3.32 -41.92 17.17
CA ILE A 211 -4.01 -41.59 15.91
C ILE A 211 -4.19 -40.07 15.80
N GLN A 212 -4.53 -39.41 16.90
CA GLN A 212 -4.72 -37.97 16.89
C GLN A 212 -3.42 -37.19 16.65
N LEU A 213 -2.30 -37.60 17.27
CA LEU A 213 -0.99 -37.03 16.97
C LEU A 213 -0.60 -37.23 15.51
N PHE A 214 -0.86 -38.42 14.95
CA PHE A 214 -0.64 -38.67 13.52
C PHE A 214 -1.48 -37.73 12.65
N LEU A 215 -2.77 -37.57 12.96
CA LEU A 215 -3.66 -36.64 12.25
C LEU A 215 -3.22 -35.16 12.41
N LEU A 216 -2.70 -34.77 13.58
CA LEU A 216 -2.16 -33.43 13.82
C LEU A 216 -0.97 -33.15 12.88
N TRP A 217 -0.02 -34.08 12.78
CA TRP A 217 1.15 -33.94 11.91
C TRP A 217 0.78 -34.02 10.43
N LEU A 218 -0.19 -34.86 10.06
CA LEU A 218 -0.75 -34.91 8.71
C LEU A 218 -1.40 -33.57 8.35
N LEU A 219 -2.19 -32.99 9.26
CA LEU A 219 -2.80 -31.68 9.09
C LEU A 219 -1.73 -30.58 8.96
N ALA A 220 -0.70 -30.59 9.81
CA ALA A 220 0.41 -29.64 9.73
C ALA A 220 1.14 -29.74 8.38
N TYR A 221 1.35 -30.95 7.87
CA TYR A 221 1.92 -31.17 6.54
C TYR A 221 1.03 -30.58 5.43
N PHE A 222 -0.27 -30.89 5.41
CA PHE A 222 -1.19 -30.33 4.41
C PHE A 222 -1.28 -28.81 4.46
N VAL A 223 -1.38 -28.25 5.66
CA VAL A 223 -1.47 -26.80 5.86
C VAL A 223 -0.18 -26.12 5.36
N THR A 224 0.99 -26.66 5.70
CA THR A 224 2.27 -26.08 5.21
C THR A 224 2.42 -26.18 3.70
N LEU A 225 1.93 -27.24 3.06
CA LEU A 225 1.86 -27.33 1.59
C LEU A 225 0.97 -26.24 0.99
N ILE A 226 -0.23 -26.05 1.52
CA ILE A 226 -1.20 -25.05 1.05
C ILE A 226 -0.63 -23.63 1.23
N SER A 227 -0.06 -23.33 2.40
CA SER A 227 0.54 -22.02 2.67
C SER A 227 1.67 -21.72 1.68
N LYS A 228 2.54 -22.70 1.40
CA LYS A 228 3.64 -22.53 0.44
C LYS A 228 3.16 -22.28 -0.99
N GLU A 229 2.10 -22.95 -1.44
CA GLU A 229 1.56 -22.73 -2.78
C GLU A 229 0.77 -21.42 -2.88
N THR A 230 0.10 -21.03 -1.80
CA THR A 230 -0.55 -19.72 -1.68
C THR A 230 0.48 -18.60 -1.77
N ASP A 231 1.60 -18.72 -1.04
CA ASP A 231 2.69 -17.74 -1.08
C ASP A 231 3.28 -17.62 -2.50
N ARG A 232 3.53 -18.76 -3.18
CA ARG A 232 4.01 -18.76 -4.58
C ARG A 232 3.02 -18.12 -5.54
N THR A 233 1.73 -18.38 -5.37
CA THR A 233 0.69 -17.82 -6.23
C THR A 233 0.55 -16.32 -6.00
N LYS A 234 0.56 -15.88 -4.73
CA LYS A 234 0.62 -14.48 -4.36
C LYS A 234 1.84 -13.80 -4.99
N ASP A 235 3.02 -14.42 -4.90
CA ASP A 235 4.25 -13.88 -5.50
C ASP A 235 4.18 -13.81 -7.03
N LYS A 236 3.58 -14.81 -7.69
CA LYS A 236 3.33 -14.75 -9.14
C LYS A 236 2.35 -13.64 -9.51
N ILE A 237 1.24 -13.48 -8.78
CA ILE A 237 0.27 -12.40 -8.99
C ILE A 237 0.95 -11.03 -8.80
N ARG A 238 1.78 -10.89 -7.77
CA ARG A 238 2.59 -9.69 -7.51
C ARG A 238 3.56 -9.43 -8.68
N GLN A 239 4.27 -10.45 -9.14
CA GLN A 239 5.20 -10.34 -10.28
C GLN A 239 4.52 -10.09 -11.63
N LEU A 240 3.30 -10.56 -11.83
CA LEU A 240 2.53 -10.38 -13.07
C LEU A 240 1.96 -8.96 -13.20
N SER A 241 1.90 -8.18 -12.12
CA SER A 241 1.48 -6.78 -12.16
C SER A 241 2.69 -5.84 -12.20
N ARG A 242 3.62 -6.08 -13.13
CA ARG A 242 4.76 -5.17 -13.39
C ARG A 242 4.45 -4.13 -14.46
N THR A 243 3.58 -4.50 -15.38
CA THR A 243 3.22 -3.70 -16.54
C THR A 243 1.75 -3.32 -16.48
N ASP A 244 1.42 -2.17 -17.06
CA ASP A 244 0.05 -1.78 -17.32
C ASP A 244 -0.58 -2.74 -18.34
N GLN A 245 -1.73 -3.33 -18.00
CA GLN A 245 -2.36 -4.38 -18.82
C GLN A 245 -2.83 -3.86 -20.19
N LEU A 246 -3.12 -2.56 -20.30
CA LEU A 246 -3.58 -1.97 -21.56
C LEU A 246 -2.41 -1.70 -22.50
N THR A 247 -1.35 -1.08 -22.01
CA THR A 247 -0.27 -0.53 -22.84
C THR A 247 0.98 -1.41 -22.88
N GLY A 248 1.11 -2.37 -21.97
CA GLY A 248 2.33 -3.17 -21.81
C GLY A 248 3.55 -2.37 -21.31
N LEU A 249 3.40 -1.07 -21.04
CA LEU A 249 4.42 -0.24 -20.40
C LEU A 249 4.58 -0.64 -18.94
N TRP A 250 5.66 -0.18 -18.29
CA TRP A 250 5.76 -0.32 -16.84
C TRP A 250 4.56 0.34 -16.16
N ASN A 251 4.12 -0.21 -15.04
CA ASN A 251 3.23 0.54 -14.17
C ASN A 251 4.05 1.53 -13.32
N MET A 252 3.37 2.51 -12.74
CA MET A 252 4.03 3.53 -11.94
C MET A 252 4.83 2.96 -10.77
N LYS A 253 4.36 1.87 -10.18
CA LYS A 253 5.03 1.19 -9.08
C LYS A 253 6.42 0.70 -9.47
N MET A 254 6.52 -0.01 -10.59
CA MET A 254 7.79 -0.49 -11.11
C MET A 254 8.71 0.65 -11.50
N LEU A 255 8.19 1.71 -12.12
CA LEU A 255 9.00 2.87 -12.46
C LEU A 255 9.65 3.49 -11.23
N LEU A 256 8.92 3.68 -10.12
CA LEU A 256 9.47 4.25 -8.89
C LEU A 256 10.58 3.38 -8.30
N ILE A 257 10.44 2.05 -8.33
CA ILE A 257 11.50 1.12 -7.91
C ILE A 257 12.77 1.36 -8.72
N PHE A 258 12.63 1.41 -10.04
CA PHE A 258 13.77 1.60 -10.93
C PHE A 258 14.38 3.00 -10.80
N MET A 259 13.57 4.05 -10.75
CA MET A 259 14.02 5.42 -10.54
C MET A 259 14.81 5.55 -9.24
N GLN A 260 14.34 4.94 -8.15
CA GLN A 260 15.04 4.96 -6.87
C GLN A 260 16.39 4.22 -6.96
N ARG A 261 16.43 3.06 -7.63
CA ARG A 261 17.67 2.31 -7.84
C ARG A 261 18.69 3.09 -8.67
N GLU A 262 18.28 3.64 -9.81
CA GLU A 262 19.16 4.43 -10.67
C GLU A 262 19.55 5.76 -10.02
N TYR A 263 18.67 6.39 -9.23
CA TYR A 263 19.02 7.57 -8.46
C TYR A 263 20.18 7.32 -7.51
N GLN A 264 20.20 6.20 -6.77
CA GLN A 264 21.34 5.83 -5.91
C GLN A 264 22.63 5.63 -6.71
N ARG A 265 22.53 5.02 -7.90
CA ARG A 265 23.67 4.81 -8.80
C ARG A 265 24.23 6.13 -9.32
N ILE A 266 23.35 7.07 -9.67
CA ILE A 266 23.68 8.39 -10.18
C ILE A 266 24.33 9.24 -9.08
N LEU A 267 23.83 9.18 -7.84
CA LEU A 267 24.45 9.85 -6.69
C LEU A 267 25.89 9.40 -6.48
N ALA A 268 26.17 8.09 -6.57
CA ALA A 268 27.51 7.55 -6.40
C ALA A 268 28.50 7.97 -7.49
N LYS A 269 28.00 8.31 -8.69
CA LYS A 269 28.81 8.68 -9.87
C LYS A 269 28.75 10.17 -10.21
N THR A 270 28.12 11.00 -9.39
CA THR A 270 27.83 12.43 -9.70
C THR A 270 27.21 12.61 -11.09
N GLY A 271 26.26 11.74 -11.45
CA GLY A 271 25.58 11.78 -12.75
C GLY A 271 24.41 12.75 -12.80
N LYS A 272 23.63 12.64 -13.88
CA LYS A 272 22.45 13.46 -14.16
C LYS A 272 21.30 12.57 -14.62
N PHE A 273 20.07 13.04 -14.50
CA PHE A 273 18.91 12.40 -15.12
C PHE A 273 17.84 13.43 -15.41
N SER A 274 16.89 13.06 -16.26
CA SER A 274 15.71 13.86 -16.55
C SER A 274 14.43 13.05 -16.36
N VAL A 275 13.36 13.73 -15.98
CA VAL A 275 12.01 13.16 -15.82
C VAL A 275 11.06 13.94 -16.71
N LEU A 276 10.25 13.20 -17.46
CA LEU A 276 9.17 13.73 -18.28
C LEU A 276 7.84 13.30 -17.66
N MET A 277 6.98 14.27 -17.37
CA MET A 277 5.55 14.06 -17.10
C MET A 277 4.80 14.32 -18.39
N ILE A 278 3.99 13.38 -18.83
CA ILE A 278 3.32 13.44 -20.13
C ILE A 278 1.84 13.13 -19.96
N ASP A 279 0.99 13.86 -20.65
CA ASP A 279 -0.46 13.66 -20.60
C ASP A 279 -1.08 13.82 -21.99
N ALA A 280 -2.03 12.95 -22.32
CA ALA A 280 -2.76 13.00 -23.58
C ALA A 280 -3.84 14.08 -23.55
N ASP A 281 -3.74 15.03 -24.49
CA ASP A 281 -4.59 16.20 -24.49
C ASP A 281 -6.02 15.84 -24.92
N SER A 282 -6.96 16.12 -24.03
CA SER A 282 -8.41 16.06 -24.33
C SER A 282 -8.93 14.64 -24.67
N LEU A 283 -8.30 13.58 -24.13
CA LEU A 283 -8.77 12.21 -24.33
C LEU A 283 -10.24 12.01 -23.94
N LYS A 284 -10.70 12.71 -22.89
CA LYS A 284 -12.11 12.68 -22.48
C LYS A 284 -13.06 13.08 -23.62
N ALA A 285 -12.74 14.11 -24.40
CA ALA A 285 -13.59 14.54 -25.51
C ALA A 285 -13.67 13.47 -26.61
N VAL A 286 -12.58 12.73 -26.83
CA VAL A 286 -12.57 11.59 -27.76
C VAL A 286 -13.42 10.44 -27.23
N ASN A 287 -13.31 10.12 -25.94
CA ASN A 287 -14.14 9.10 -25.31
C ASN A 287 -15.64 9.45 -25.37
N ASP A 288 -15.97 10.72 -25.14
CA ASP A 288 -17.36 11.19 -25.15
C ASP A 288 -17.95 11.16 -26.58
N LEU A 289 -17.13 11.35 -27.61
CA LEU A 289 -17.57 11.40 -29.01
C LEU A 289 -17.54 10.04 -29.74
N TYR A 290 -16.53 9.21 -29.46
CA TYR A 290 -16.28 7.95 -30.18
C TYR A 290 -16.31 6.70 -29.29
N GLY A 291 -16.62 6.87 -28.00
CA GLY A 291 -16.67 5.79 -27.02
C GLY A 291 -15.32 5.44 -26.40
N HIS A 292 -15.36 4.75 -25.27
CA HIS A 292 -14.17 4.39 -24.50
C HIS A 292 -13.20 3.46 -25.24
N HIS A 293 -13.69 2.64 -26.20
CA HIS A 293 -12.82 1.76 -26.97
C HIS A 293 -11.89 2.56 -27.89
N ALA A 294 -12.37 3.63 -28.53
CA ALA A 294 -11.56 4.51 -29.35
C ALA A 294 -10.44 5.18 -28.53
N GLY A 295 -10.74 5.71 -27.34
CA GLY A 295 -9.71 6.30 -26.49
C GLY A 295 -8.73 5.26 -25.93
N THR A 296 -9.19 4.04 -25.68
CA THR A 296 -8.33 2.90 -25.30
C THR A 296 -7.30 2.62 -26.40
N MET A 297 -7.74 2.55 -27.66
CA MET A 297 -6.85 2.35 -28.82
C MET A 297 -5.89 3.51 -29.04
N LEU A 298 -6.33 4.77 -28.80
CA LEU A 298 -5.45 5.93 -28.84
C LEU A 298 -4.36 5.84 -27.78
N ILE A 299 -4.69 5.43 -26.56
CA ILE A 299 -3.70 5.25 -25.48
C ILE A 299 -2.65 4.21 -25.86
N VAL A 300 -3.06 3.08 -26.46
CA VAL A 300 -2.12 2.07 -26.96
C VAL A 300 -1.22 2.67 -28.04
N SER A 301 -1.79 3.35 -29.04
CA SER A 301 -1.04 3.99 -30.13
C SER A 301 -0.04 5.04 -29.63
N ILE A 302 -0.43 5.85 -28.64
CA ILE A 302 0.43 6.83 -28.00
C ILE A 302 1.61 6.12 -27.30
N SER A 303 1.31 5.06 -26.54
CA SER A 303 2.29 4.29 -25.78
C SER A 303 3.35 3.66 -26.67
N ASP A 304 2.93 3.04 -27.77
CA ASP A 304 3.82 2.43 -28.76
C ASP A 304 4.70 3.49 -29.43
N THR A 305 4.12 4.65 -29.74
CA THR A 305 4.85 5.78 -30.34
C THR A 305 5.93 6.28 -29.37
N MET A 306 5.58 6.54 -28.10
CA MET A 306 6.55 6.98 -27.09
C MET A 306 7.67 5.95 -26.90
N ARG A 307 7.31 4.68 -26.78
CA ARG A 307 8.30 3.59 -26.61
C ARG A 307 9.28 3.51 -27.77
N SER A 308 8.83 3.76 -29.00
CA SER A 308 9.70 3.76 -30.19
C SER A 308 10.73 4.90 -30.21
N GLU A 309 10.51 5.94 -29.42
CA GLU A 309 11.37 7.13 -29.37
C GLU A 309 12.37 7.12 -28.20
N LEU A 310 12.27 6.12 -27.33
CA LEU A 310 13.09 5.93 -26.15
C LEU A 310 14.14 4.84 -26.35
N ARG A 311 15.25 4.96 -25.64
CA ARG A 311 16.34 3.96 -25.64
C ARG A 311 16.00 2.80 -24.71
N GLU A 312 16.82 1.75 -24.74
CA GLU A 312 16.61 0.58 -23.88
C GLU A 312 16.82 0.91 -22.39
N GLU A 313 17.74 1.83 -22.08
CA GLU A 313 17.98 2.34 -20.73
C GLU A 313 16.92 3.32 -20.22
N ASP A 314 16.13 3.90 -21.13
CA ASP A 314 15.05 4.82 -20.77
C ASP A 314 13.85 4.03 -20.28
N MET A 315 13.16 4.57 -19.28
CA MET A 315 12.00 3.89 -18.70
C MET A 315 10.75 4.71 -18.93
N LEU A 316 9.71 4.04 -19.45
CA LEU A 316 8.39 4.61 -19.66
C LEU A 316 7.35 3.83 -18.89
N ALA A 317 6.53 4.54 -18.13
CA ALA A 317 5.43 3.96 -17.40
C ALA A 317 4.14 4.73 -17.61
N ARG A 318 3.02 4.02 -17.50
CA ARG A 318 1.71 4.63 -17.41
C ARG A 318 1.37 4.87 -15.94
N PHE A 319 1.05 6.12 -15.61
CA PHE A 319 0.64 6.51 -14.27
C PHE A 319 -0.80 6.08 -13.99
N GLY A 320 -1.68 6.30 -14.97
CA GLY A 320 -3.10 5.96 -14.94
C GLY A 320 -3.88 6.86 -15.90
N GLY A 321 -5.01 6.40 -16.42
CA GLY A 321 -5.79 7.20 -17.37
C GLY A 321 -4.99 7.56 -18.63
N ASP A 322 -4.78 8.85 -18.86
CA ASP A 322 -4.04 9.46 -19.96
C ASP A 322 -2.63 9.95 -19.60
N GLU A 323 -2.15 9.63 -18.41
CA GLU A 323 -0.89 10.13 -17.86
C GLU A 323 0.24 9.10 -17.95
N PHE A 324 1.41 9.57 -18.37
CA PHE A 324 2.64 8.79 -18.55
C PHE A 324 3.82 9.49 -17.90
N VAL A 325 4.81 8.70 -17.48
CA VAL A 325 6.06 9.18 -16.91
C VAL A 325 7.23 8.51 -17.61
N ALA A 326 8.18 9.31 -18.08
CA ALA A 326 9.45 8.81 -18.57
C ALA A 326 10.61 9.22 -17.65
N PHE A 327 11.50 8.28 -17.35
CA PHE A 327 12.75 8.51 -16.64
C PHE A 327 13.91 8.24 -17.59
N LEU A 328 14.78 9.25 -17.73
CA LEU A 328 15.90 9.25 -18.67
C LEU A 328 17.22 9.37 -17.89
N PRO A 329 17.89 8.23 -17.58
CA PRO A 329 19.22 8.24 -16.97
C PRO A 329 20.24 8.98 -17.85
N ASP A 330 21.26 9.57 -17.23
CA ASP A 330 22.40 10.23 -17.88
C ASP A 330 22.04 11.29 -18.94
N THR A 331 20.83 11.86 -18.86
CA THR A 331 20.25 12.77 -19.86
C THR A 331 20.10 14.20 -19.32
N THR A 332 20.58 15.19 -20.07
CA THR A 332 20.41 16.64 -19.77
C THR A 332 19.01 17.15 -20.08
N CYS A 333 18.64 18.33 -19.56
CA CYS A 333 17.38 18.98 -19.90
C CYS A 333 17.18 19.22 -21.40
N GLN A 334 18.24 19.62 -22.11
CA GLN A 334 18.15 19.89 -23.55
C GLN A 334 17.94 18.61 -24.35
N GLU A 335 18.61 17.52 -23.99
CA GLU A 335 18.40 16.20 -24.61
C GLU A 335 17.00 15.67 -24.29
N ALA A 336 16.57 15.77 -23.04
CA ALA A 336 15.22 15.39 -22.62
C ALA A 336 14.14 16.17 -23.35
N TRP A 337 14.33 17.47 -23.58
CA TRP A 337 13.41 18.29 -24.36
C TRP A 337 13.37 17.87 -25.83
N LYS A 338 14.51 17.57 -26.45
CA LYS A 338 14.55 17.06 -27.83
C LYS A 338 13.81 15.72 -27.94
N ILE A 339 13.96 14.84 -26.96
CA ILE A 339 13.25 13.55 -26.89
C ILE A 339 11.74 13.78 -26.74
N ALA A 340 11.34 14.63 -25.79
CA ALA A 340 9.93 14.99 -25.56
C ALA A 340 9.27 15.61 -26.80
N GLU A 341 9.95 16.54 -27.45
CA GLU A 341 9.43 17.24 -28.63
C GLU A 341 9.30 16.30 -29.83
N ARG A 342 10.25 15.37 -30.00
CA ARG A 342 10.17 14.33 -31.04
C ARG A 342 8.98 13.41 -30.81
N MET A 343 8.76 12.96 -29.56
CA MET A 343 7.57 12.18 -29.19
C MET A 343 6.29 12.96 -29.50
N ARG A 344 6.20 14.22 -29.05
CA ARG A 344 5.04 15.09 -29.25
C ARG A 344 4.69 15.25 -30.72
N ILE A 345 5.68 15.60 -31.55
CA ILE A 345 5.48 15.79 -32.99
C ILE A 345 5.02 14.48 -33.65
N LYS A 346 5.67 13.36 -33.33
CA LYS A 346 5.32 12.06 -33.92
C LYS A 346 3.91 11.62 -33.54
N ILE A 347 3.51 11.76 -32.27
CA ILE A 347 2.16 11.46 -31.82
C ILE A 347 1.12 12.31 -32.56
N ALA A 348 1.37 13.61 -32.72
CA ALA A 348 0.49 14.49 -33.47
C ALA A 348 0.38 14.15 -34.97
N GLN A 349 1.38 13.45 -35.53
CA GLN A 349 1.47 13.08 -36.95
C GLN A 349 1.03 11.64 -37.26
N VAL A 350 0.77 10.82 -36.24
CA VAL A 350 0.31 9.43 -36.39
C VAL A 350 -1.17 9.37 -36.06
N PRO A 351 -2.07 9.64 -37.04
CA PRO A 351 -3.48 9.49 -36.80
C PRO A 351 -3.87 8.01 -36.71
N LEU A 352 -4.82 7.71 -35.83
CA LEU A 352 -5.40 6.39 -35.67
C LEU A 352 -6.66 6.28 -36.53
N ASN A 353 -6.69 5.32 -37.45
CA ASN A 353 -7.91 4.98 -38.18
C ASN A 353 -8.78 4.05 -37.32
N TYR A 354 -9.96 4.52 -36.92
CA TYR A 354 -10.90 3.79 -36.07
C TYR A 354 -12.30 3.88 -36.67
N GLU A 355 -12.87 2.74 -37.06
CA GLU A 355 -14.24 2.63 -37.62
C GLU A 355 -14.52 3.60 -38.79
N GLY A 356 -13.52 3.86 -39.64
CA GLY A 356 -13.64 4.78 -40.78
C GLY A 356 -13.44 6.27 -40.43
N HIS A 357 -13.16 6.58 -39.16
CA HIS A 357 -12.74 7.91 -38.72
C HIS A 357 -11.22 7.99 -38.53
N THR A 358 -10.65 9.15 -38.84
CA THR A 358 -9.24 9.46 -38.57
C THR A 358 -9.16 10.26 -37.28
N LEU A 359 -8.68 9.63 -36.22
CA LEU A 359 -8.54 10.23 -34.89
C LEU A 359 -7.12 10.77 -34.71
N SER A 360 -7.01 12.02 -34.28
CA SER A 360 -5.73 12.65 -33.94
C SER A 360 -5.75 13.12 -32.49
N ILE A 361 -4.65 12.89 -31.78
CA ILE A 361 -4.46 13.35 -30.40
C ILE A 361 -3.09 13.98 -30.26
N THR A 362 -2.96 14.92 -29.35
CA THR A 362 -1.69 15.55 -28.99
C THR A 362 -1.32 15.21 -27.56
N VAL A 363 -0.08 15.45 -27.18
CA VAL A 363 0.38 15.31 -25.80
C VAL A 363 1.01 16.61 -25.32
N SER A 364 0.84 16.88 -24.04
CA SER A 364 1.57 17.92 -23.33
C SER A 364 2.64 17.28 -22.45
N CYS A 365 3.83 17.87 -22.40
CA CYS A 365 4.93 17.34 -21.59
C CYS A 365 5.49 18.41 -20.64
N GLY A 366 5.84 17.99 -19.43
CA GLY A 366 6.60 18.76 -18.45
C GLY A 366 7.92 18.06 -18.14
N ILE A 367 9.01 18.81 -18.10
CA ILE A 367 10.36 18.26 -17.97
C ILE A 367 11.05 18.88 -16.76
N ALA A 368 11.69 18.04 -15.93
CA ALA A 368 12.62 18.50 -14.91
C ALA A 368 13.85 17.57 -14.84
N CYS A 369 14.96 18.09 -14.35
CA CYS A 369 16.25 17.42 -14.48
C CYS A 369 17.06 17.59 -13.21
N TYR A 370 17.77 16.55 -12.85
CA TYR A 370 18.71 16.55 -11.74
C TYR A 370 20.13 16.80 -12.25
N PRO A 371 20.93 17.65 -11.58
CA PRO A 371 20.61 18.36 -10.33
C PRO A 371 19.98 19.75 -10.51
N GLU A 372 19.76 20.21 -11.75
CA GLU A 372 19.37 21.60 -12.08
C GLU A 372 18.08 22.07 -11.40
N HIS A 373 17.06 21.21 -11.29
CA HIS A 373 15.71 21.57 -10.86
C HIS A 373 15.33 21.02 -9.48
N GLY A 374 16.26 20.40 -8.76
CA GLY A 374 15.98 19.83 -7.44
C GLY A 374 17.11 18.96 -6.90
N GLN A 375 17.10 18.75 -5.58
CA GLN A 375 18.14 18.02 -4.86
C GLN A 375 17.84 16.53 -4.66
N ASP A 376 16.59 16.12 -4.92
CA ASP A 376 16.17 14.73 -4.82
C ASP A 376 15.11 14.37 -5.85
N LEU A 377 14.94 13.06 -6.08
CA LEU A 377 14.00 12.50 -7.06
C LEU A 377 12.56 13.01 -6.88
N THR A 378 12.13 13.23 -5.63
CA THR A 378 10.79 13.76 -5.28
C THR A 378 10.62 15.19 -5.80
N GLN A 379 11.62 16.03 -5.57
CA GLN A 379 11.60 17.42 -6.03
C GLN A 379 11.57 17.47 -7.56
N ILE A 380 12.38 16.64 -8.23
CA ILE A 380 12.41 16.58 -9.70
C ILE A 380 11.04 16.17 -10.25
N MET A 381 10.43 15.11 -9.71
CA MET A 381 9.07 14.68 -10.09
C MET A 381 8.05 15.83 -9.92
N LYS A 382 8.08 16.53 -8.78
CA LYS A 382 7.19 17.67 -8.50
C LYS A 382 7.43 18.84 -9.47
N MET A 383 8.67 19.10 -9.88
CA MET A 383 8.98 20.16 -10.84
C MET A 383 8.56 19.79 -12.27
N ALA A 384 8.72 18.53 -12.69
CA ALA A 384 8.26 18.05 -13.98
C ALA A 384 6.74 18.19 -14.12
N ASP A 385 6.00 17.85 -13.06
CA ASP A 385 4.54 18.01 -13.01
C ASP A 385 4.12 19.48 -13.10
N LYS A 386 4.76 20.39 -12.36
CA LYS A 386 4.51 21.84 -12.50
C LYS A 386 4.76 22.35 -13.92
N ALA A 387 5.78 21.82 -14.60
CA ALA A 387 6.06 22.15 -15.99
C ALA A 387 4.97 21.60 -16.92
N LEU A 388 4.41 20.42 -16.66
CA LEU A 388 3.29 19.85 -17.41
C LEU A 388 2.03 20.72 -17.26
N TYR A 389 1.74 21.18 -16.04
CA TYR A 389 0.65 22.12 -15.80
C TYR A 389 0.83 23.41 -16.61
N THR A 390 2.07 23.89 -16.73
CA THR A 390 2.40 25.05 -17.54
C THR A 390 2.15 24.78 -19.02
N SER A 391 2.52 23.61 -19.55
CA SER A 391 2.19 23.20 -20.92
C SER A 391 0.68 23.13 -21.18
N LYS A 392 -0.10 22.58 -20.23
CA LYS A 392 -1.56 22.54 -20.35
C LYS A 392 -2.20 23.92 -20.27
N GLY A 393 -1.66 24.81 -19.42
CA GLY A 393 -2.13 26.18 -19.25
C GLY A 393 -1.85 27.10 -20.45
N HIS A 394 -0.80 26.82 -21.22
CA HIS A 394 -0.39 27.61 -22.39
C HIS A 394 -0.94 27.07 -23.73
N GLY A 395 -2.06 26.34 -23.71
CA GLY A 395 -2.74 25.89 -24.93
C GLY A 395 -2.46 24.45 -25.36
N LYS A 396 -1.87 23.62 -24.48
CA LYS A 396 -1.59 22.19 -24.71
C LYS A 396 -0.61 21.94 -25.86
N ASN A 397 -0.42 20.67 -26.27
CA ASN A 397 0.44 20.26 -27.39
C ASN A 397 1.84 20.90 -27.38
N GLN A 398 2.51 20.90 -26.22
CA GLN A 398 3.83 21.49 -26.07
C GLN A 398 4.65 20.85 -24.95
N CYS A 399 5.97 21.01 -25.03
CA CYS A 399 6.91 20.51 -24.03
C CYS A 399 7.58 21.69 -23.28
N THR A 400 7.39 21.75 -21.96
CA THR A 400 7.95 22.81 -21.12
C THR A 400 9.05 22.24 -20.22
N ILE A 401 10.23 22.83 -20.25
CA ILE A 401 11.25 22.61 -19.21
C ILE A 401 10.89 23.47 -18.01
N PHE A 402 10.89 22.87 -16.82
CA PHE A 402 10.68 23.60 -15.58
C PHE A 402 11.67 24.77 -15.48
N LYS A 403 11.18 25.96 -15.20
CA LYS A 403 12.00 27.11 -14.86
C LYS A 403 11.80 27.39 -13.38
N ALA A 404 12.89 27.39 -12.61
CA ALA A 404 12.83 27.96 -11.27
C ALA A 404 12.38 29.42 -11.41
N PRO A 405 11.49 29.93 -10.53
CA PRO A 405 11.23 31.36 -10.49
C PRO A 405 12.59 32.05 -10.31
N GLU A 406 12.93 33.00 -11.20
CA GLU A 406 14.07 33.87 -10.99
C GLU A 406 13.92 34.46 -9.60
N ALA A 407 14.80 34.04 -8.68
CA ALA A 407 14.98 34.77 -7.44
C ALA A 407 15.29 36.20 -7.88
N ALA A 408 14.43 37.15 -7.49
CA ALA A 408 14.57 38.56 -7.79
C ALA A 408 16.06 38.94 -7.73
N SER A 409 16.64 39.13 -8.91
CA SER A 409 18.06 39.42 -9.08
C SER A 409 18.38 40.63 -8.22
N SER A 410 19.22 40.42 -7.19
CA SER A 410 20.13 41.40 -6.64
C SER A 410 19.60 42.85 -6.62
N ALA A 411 18.81 43.19 -5.60
CA ALA A 411 18.88 44.56 -5.11
C ALA A 411 20.33 44.78 -4.65
N SER A 412 21.10 45.50 -5.47
CA SER A 412 22.43 45.97 -5.16
C SER A 412 22.45 46.56 -3.74
N PRO A 413 23.38 46.16 -2.85
CA PRO A 413 23.52 46.87 -1.59
C PRO A 413 23.98 48.29 -1.92
N THR A 414 23.09 49.25 -1.72
CA THR A 414 23.47 50.66 -1.64
C THR A 414 24.56 50.80 -0.57
N PRO A 415 25.70 51.46 -0.85
CA PRO A 415 26.72 51.65 0.16
C PRO A 415 26.15 52.60 1.22
N TYR A 416 25.92 52.06 2.41
CA TYR A 416 25.46 52.80 3.57
C TYR A 416 26.48 53.89 3.92
N GLY A 417 25.96 55.09 4.20
CA GLY A 417 26.70 56.32 4.37
C GLY A 417 27.78 56.28 5.45
N ARG A 418 28.87 56.94 5.13
CA ARG A 418 29.94 57.38 6.04
C ARG A 418 29.30 58.26 7.12
N LYS A 419 29.33 57.82 8.38
CA LYS A 419 29.00 58.67 9.55
C LYS A 419 29.99 59.84 9.56
N ALA A 420 29.46 61.05 9.61
CA ALA A 420 30.22 62.24 9.99
C ALA A 420 30.51 62.13 11.49
N GLU A 421 31.79 62.31 11.84
CA GLU A 421 32.25 62.62 13.18
C GLU A 421 31.94 64.10 13.43
N ASP A 422 31.18 64.41 14.48
CA ASP A 422 31.10 65.77 15.00
C ASP A 422 32.34 66.04 15.88
N PRO A 423 32.96 67.23 15.77
CA PRO A 423 34.15 67.58 16.53
C PRO A 423 33.81 68.01 17.97
N VAL A 424 34.74 67.71 18.85
CA VAL A 424 34.82 68.21 20.22
C VAL A 424 35.08 69.72 20.21
N GLU A 425 34.16 70.49 20.80
CA GLU A 425 34.44 71.60 21.72
C GLU A 425 33.18 71.97 22.53
#